data_AF-A0A928N952-F1
#
_entry.id   AF-A0A928N952-F1
#
_cell.length_a   1.000
_cell.length_b   1.000
_cell.length_c   1.000
_cell.angle_alpha   90.00
_cell.angle_beta   90.00
_cell.angle_gamma   90.00
#
_symmetry.space_group_name_H-M   'P 1'
#
loop_
_entity.id
_entity.type
_entity.pdbx_description
1 polymer ?
#
loop_
_entity_poly.entity_id
_entity_poly.type
_entity_poly.pdbx_seq_one_letter_code
_entity_poly.pdbx_strand_id
1 'polypeptide(L)'
;MNQCCKKRLWLIITVIISCVVMAFIETIIEPTYFLKSVLKMLFFLFVPILVIKLQKEKVFADSFSLHKKSILQLLGLGLAIYGIIMGAFFLTKEIFDYSTLVNSLSTDQKVSHTHFIWVALYISFGNSLLEEFLFRFVAFLHLSKYTTKKAVYFFSSCLFALYHIAMIGSSFPVPLLLLALVGLAVGGAIFNYVDEKGRTIYYSWIIHMFADFAIMTIWYLHI
;
A
#
# COMPACT_ATOMS: atom_id res chain seq x y z
N MET A 1 11.66 -12.33 -28.57
CA MET A 1 10.70 -11.49 -27.83
C MET A 1 11.13 -10.02 -27.95
N ASN A 2 10.25 -9.10 -28.34
CA ASN A 2 10.57 -7.66 -28.46
C ASN A 2 11.10 -7.10 -27.11
N GLN A 3 12.08 -6.20 -27.13
CA GLN A 3 12.71 -5.60 -25.95
C GLN A 3 11.68 -4.96 -24.99
N CYS A 4 10.65 -4.31 -25.53
CA CYS A 4 9.53 -3.76 -24.75
C CYS A 4 8.74 -4.85 -24.00
N CYS A 5 8.47 -5.98 -24.67
CA CYS A 5 7.80 -7.12 -24.07
C CYS A 5 8.65 -7.77 -22.95
N LYS A 6 9.97 -7.83 -23.12
CA LYS A 6 10.92 -8.29 -22.09
C LYS A 6 10.89 -7.40 -20.85
N LYS A 7 11.00 -6.07 -21.01
CA LYS A 7 10.97 -5.13 -19.88
C LYS A 7 9.66 -5.22 -19.10
N ARG A 8 8.53 -5.22 -19.81
CA ARG A 8 7.19 -5.42 -19.23
C ARG A 8 7.11 -6.68 -18.38
N LEU A 9 7.53 -7.81 -18.93
CA LEU A 9 7.47 -9.11 -18.25
C LEU A 9 8.29 -9.10 -16.96
N TRP A 10 9.53 -8.60 -17.01
CA TRP A 10 10.38 -8.51 -15.83
C TRP A 10 9.78 -7.65 -14.73
N LEU A 11 9.20 -6.49 -15.06
CA LEU A 11 8.54 -5.64 -14.06
C LEU A 11 7.35 -6.35 -13.39
N ILE A 12 6.49 -7.01 -14.19
CA ILE A 12 5.35 -7.77 -13.67
C ILE A 12 5.83 -8.90 -12.75
N ILE A 13 6.82 -9.69 -13.19
CA ILE A 13 7.39 -10.78 -12.41
C ILE A 13 7.97 -10.25 -11.10
N THR A 14 8.72 -9.14 -11.14
CA THR A 14 9.31 -8.54 -9.94
C THR A 14 8.25 -8.13 -8.94
N VAL A 15 7.20 -7.43 -9.37
CA VAL A 15 6.13 -7.00 -8.45
C VAL A 15 5.40 -8.21 -7.86
N ILE A 16 5.06 -9.21 -8.67
CA ILE A 16 4.38 -10.43 -8.19
C ILE A 16 5.26 -11.20 -7.21
N ILE A 17 6.54 -11.43 -7.54
CA ILE A 17 7.47 -12.15 -6.65
C ILE A 17 7.65 -11.38 -5.34
N SER A 18 7.84 -10.06 -5.39
CA SER A 18 7.93 -9.24 -4.17
C SER A 18 6.69 -9.39 -3.30
N CYS A 19 5.48 -9.38 -3.88
CA CYS A 19 4.24 -9.58 -3.13
C CYS A 19 4.13 -11.00 -2.55
N VAL A 20 4.44 -12.05 -3.35
CA VAL A 20 4.35 -13.45 -2.91
C VAL A 20 5.35 -13.74 -1.79
N VAL A 21 6.60 -13.27 -1.94
CA VAL A 21 7.62 -13.45 -0.90
C VAL A 21 7.24 -12.70 0.37
N MET A 22 6.75 -11.45 0.27
CA MET A 22 6.29 -10.72 1.43
C MET A 22 5.05 -11.33 2.07
N ALA A 23 4.11 -11.87 1.29
CA ALA A 23 2.96 -12.61 1.82
C ALA A 23 3.41 -13.86 2.58
N PHE A 24 4.36 -14.63 2.05
CA PHE A 24 4.94 -15.78 2.73
C PHE A 24 5.65 -15.40 4.04
N ILE A 25 6.41 -14.30 4.03
CA ILE A 25 7.05 -13.76 5.24
C ILE A 25 5.98 -13.38 6.27
N GLU A 26 4.89 -12.74 5.82
CA GLU A 26 3.82 -12.26 6.69
C GLU A 26 3.05 -13.41 7.35
N THR A 27 2.72 -14.47 6.59
CA THR A 27 1.77 -15.51 7.03
C THR A 27 2.42 -16.81 7.49
N ILE A 28 3.67 -17.10 7.11
CA ILE A 28 4.33 -18.38 7.43
C ILE A 28 5.52 -18.18 8.35
N ILE A 29 6.38 -17.19 8.07
CA ILE A 29 7.56 -16.92 8.90
C ILE A 29 7.17 -16.11 10.14
N GLU A 30 6.21 -15.19 10.00
CA GLU A 30 5.71 -14.31 11.06
C GLU A 30 6.82 -13.67 11.93
N PRO A 31 7.84 -13.00 11.34
CA PRO A 31 8.90 -12.41 12.13
C PRO A 31 8.40 -11.18 12.92
N THR A 32 9.25 -10.60 13.76
CA THR A 32 8.90 -9.34 14.45
C THR A 32 8.62 -8.22 13.46
N TYR A 33 7.79 -7.25 13.83
CA TYR A 33 7.42 -6.13 12.97
C TYR A 33 8.64 -5.37 12.39
N PHE A 34 9.69 -5.21 13.20
CA PHE A 34 10.94 -4.61 12.75
C PHE A 34 11.59 -5.41 11.61
N LEU A 35 11.71 -6.73 11.76
CA LEU A 35 12.31 -7.57 10.72
C LEU A 35 11.41 -7.65 9.47
N LYS A 36 10.08 -7.71 9.63
CA LYS A 36 9.12 -7.58 8.52
C LYS A 36 9.37 -6.30 7.73
N SER A 37 9.56 -5.18 8.43
CA SER A 37 9.81 -3.85 7.85
C SER A 37 11.12 -3.80 7.05
N VAL A 38 12.20 -4.38 7.57
CA VAL A 38 13.50 -4.48 6.86
C VAL A 38 13.37 -5.34 5.60
N LEU A 39 12.71 -6.50 5.70
CA LEU A 39 12.48 -7.38 4.55
C LEU A 39 11.58 -6.70 3.51
N LYS A 40 10.57 -5.95 3.93
CA LYS A 40 9.73 -5.16 3.03
C LYS A 40 10.54 -4.11 2.29
N MET A 41 11.45 -3.41 2.97
CA MET A 41 12.37 -2.49 2.30
C MET A 41 13.23 -3.20 1.25
N LEU A 42 13.72 -4.42 1.53
CA LEU A 42 14.44 -5.23 0.55
C LEU A 42 13.61 -5.54 -0.69
N PHE A 43 12.41 -6.10 -0.52
CA PHE A 43 11.60 -6.59 -1.62
C PHE A 43 10.77 -5.52 -2.33
N PHE A 44 10.35 -4.47 -1.64
CA PHE A 44 9.51 -3.42 -2.22
C PHE A 44 10.34 -2.27 -2.78
N LEU A 45 11.55 -2.03 -2.28
CA LEU A 45 12.42 -0.94 -2.76
C LEU A 45 13.65 -1.47 -3.49
N PHE A 46 14.54 -2.21 -2.83
CA PHE A 46 15.85 -2.53 -3.39
C PHE A 46 15.80 -3.51 -4.57
N VAL A 47 14.97 -4.57 -4.50
CA VAL A 47 14.82 -5.53 -5.58
C VAL A 47 14.26 -4.88 -6.86
N PRO A 48 13.16 -4.09 -6.83
CA PRO A 48 12.69 -3.41 -8.04
C PRO A 48 13.68 -2.38 -8.59
N ILE A 49 14.40 -1.65 -7.73
CA ILE A 49 15.47 -0.73 -8.17
C ILE A 49 16.55 -1.49 -8.94
N LEU A 50 16.99 -2.63 -8.42
CA LEU A 50 18.01 -3.46 -9.08
C LEU A 50 17.51 -3.91 -10.46
N VAL A 51 16.28 -4.40 -10.57
CA VAL A 51 15.70 -4.85 -11.84
C VAL A 51 15.60 -3.71 -12.85
N ILE A 52 15.15 -2.52 -12.45
CA ILE A 52 15.08 -1.34 -13.33
C ILE A 52 16.49 -0.94 -13.81
N LYS A 53 17.48 -0.95 -12.92
CA LYS A 53 18.88 -0.65 -13.29
C LYS A 53 19.47 -1.68 -14.25
N LEU A 54 19.19 -2.97 -14.04
CA LEU A 54 19.61 -4.05 -14.96
C LEU A 54 18.98 -3.91 -16.36
N GLN A 55 17.82 -3.26 -16.46
CA GLN A 55 17.20 -2.90 -17.74
C GLN A 55 17.75 -1.61 -18.36
N LYS A 56 18.77 -0.99 -17.74
CA LYS A 56 19.39 0.30 -18.11
C LYS A 56 18.39 1.46 -18.13
N GLU A 57 17.36 1.39 -17.31
CA GLU A 57 16.35 2.44 -17.16
C GLU A 57 16.69 3.38 -15.99
N LYS A 58 16.24 4.64 -16.10
CA LYS A 58 16.36 5.59 -14.99
C LYS A 58 15.32 5.27 -13.92
N VAL A 59 15.80 5.06 -12.69
CA VAL A 59 14.98 4.80 -11.50
C VAL A 59 14.32 6.07 -10.99
N PHE A 60 15.06 7.17 -10.92
CA PHE A 60 14.57 8.44 -10.40
C PHE A 60 14.30 9.40 -11.57
N ALA A 61 13.16 9.19 -12.23
CA ALA A 61 12.58 10.22 -13.11
C ALA A 61 11.97 11.34 -12.26
N ASP A 62 11.36 12.36 -12.88
CA ASP A 62 10.67 13.49 -12.20
C ASP A 62 9.48 13.07 -11.30
N SER A 63 9.28 11.76 -11.12
CA SER A 63 8.24 11.11 -10.32
C SER A 63 8.40 11.17 -8.81
N PHE A 64 9.34 11.99 -8.34
CA PHE A 64 9.57 12.29 -6.92
C PHE A 64 9.60 13.80 -6.66
N SER A 65 8.74 14.54 -7.37
CA SER A 65 8.57 15.98 -7.19
C SER A 65 7.19 16.29 -6.60
N LEU A 66 7.13 17.25 -5.68
CA LEU A 66 5.87 17.72 -5.08
C LEU A 66 5.63 19.17 -5.51
N HIS A 67 4.47 19.43 -6.12
CA HIS A 67 4.09 20.77 -6.54
C HIS A 67 3.26 21.43 -5.43
N LYS A 68 3.71 22.59 -4.93
CA LYS A 68 3.05 23.28 -3.80
C LYS A 68 1.56 23.58 -4.04
N LYS A 69 1.17 23.83 -5.29
CA LYS A 69 -0.22 24.18 -5.66
C LYS A 69 -1.22 23.03 -5.50
N SER A 70 -0.76 21.77 -5.56
CA SER A 70 -1.63 20.59 -5.43
C SER A 70 -1.76 20.10 -3.99
N ILE A 71 -0.87 20.50 -3.08
CA ILE A 71 -0.85 20.01 -1.70
C ILE A 71 -2.21 20.21 -1.01
N LEU A 72 -2.81 21.39 -1.11
CA LEU A 72 -4.09 21.66 -0.45
C LEU A 72 -5.22 20.74 -0.96
N GLN A 73 -5.24 20.45 -2.27
CA GLN A 73 -6.22 19.53 -2.87
C GLN A 73 -5.99 18.09 -2.40
N LEU A 74 -4.73 17.66 -2.29
CA LEU A 74 -4.35 16.34 -1.81
C LEU A 74 -4.67 16.15 -0.32
N LEU A 75 -4.45 17.18 0.50
CA LEU A 75 -4.87 17.18 1.91
C LEU A 75 -6.39 17.10 2.04
N GLY A 76 -7.13 17.86 1.22
CA GLY A 76 -8.60 17.78 1.19
C GLY A 76 -9.10 16.39 0.79
N LEU A 77 -8.51 15.78 -0.23
CA LEU A 77 -8.84 14.41 -0.64
C LEU A 77 -8.44 13.38 0.42
N GLY A 78 -7.27 13.54 1.05
CA GLY A 78 -6.83 12.72 2.18
C GLY A 78 -7.82 12.77 3.35
N LEU A 79 -8.24 13.96 3.77
CA LEU A 79 -9.26 14.13 4.80
C LEU A 79 -10.60 13.50 4.42
N ALA A 80 -10.99 13.58 3.13
CA ALA A 80 -12.19 12.90 2.65
C ALA A 80 -12.07 11.37 2.76
N ILE A 81 -10.92 10.78 2.38
CA ILE A 81 -10.66 9.34 2.53
C ILE A 81 -10.66 8.93 4.00
N TYR A 82 -10.00 9.71 4.87
CA TYR A 82 -10.05 9.50 6.33
C TYR A 82 -11.50 9.46 6.82
N GLY A 83 -12.31 10.46 6.43
CA GLY A 83 -13.72 10.55 6.80
C GLY A 83 -14.55 9.37 6.31
N ILE A 84 -14.29 8.87 5.09
CA ILE A 84 -14.97 7.69 4.53
C ILE A 84 -14.65 6.44 5.36
N ILE A 85 -13.38 6.20 5.71
CA ILE A 85 -12.96 5.04 6.50
C ILE A 85 -13.56 5.11 7.91
N MET A 86 -13.48 6.27 8.57
CA MET A 86 -14.10 6.46 9.88
C MET A 86 -15.62 6.32 9.83
N GLY A 87 -16.26 6.84 8.78
CA GLY A 87 -17.70 6.68 8.56
C GLY A 87 -18.10 5.22 8.39
N ALA A 88 -17.35 4.44 7.60
CA ALA A 88 -17.55 3.01 7.47
C ALA A 88 -17.44 2.31 8.83
N PHE A 89 -16.39 2.60 9.61
CA PHE A 89 -16.23 2.09 10.98
C PHE A 89 -17.44 2.39 11.87
N PHE A 90 -17.91 3.64 11.92
CA PHE A 90 -19.07 4.00 12.75
C PHE A 90 -20.38 3.33 12.31
N LEU A 91 -20.53 3.02 11.01
CA LEU A 91 -21.69 2.30 10.49
C LEU A 91 -21.64 0.79 10.80
N THR A 92 -20.43 0.23 10.98
CA THR A 92 -20.24 -1.21 11.17
C THR A 92 -19.82 -1.62 12.58
N LYS A 93 -19.55 -0.67 13.50
CA LYS A 93 -19.10 -0.95 14.88
C LYS A 93 -20.10 -1.75 15.73
N GLU A 94 -21.40 -1.68 15.41
CA GLU A 94 -22.43 -2.48 16.09
C GLU A 94 -22.60 -3.87 15.45
N ILE A 95 -21.96 -4.10 14.30
CA ILE A 95 -22.01 -5.36 13.53
C ILE A 95 -20.76 -6.21 13.79
N PHE A 96 -19.58 -5.58 13.89
CA PHE A 96 -18.30 -6.27 14.09
C PHE A 96 -17.66 -5.89 15.42
N ASP A 97 -17.04 -6.88 16.07
CA ASP A 97 -16.25 -6.68 17.28
C ASP A 97 -14.84 -6.18 16.94
N TYR A 98 -14.69 -4.86 16.93
CA TYR A 98 -13.40 -4.21 16.67
C TYR A 98 -12.39 -4.38 17.80
N SER A 99 -12.82 -4.59 19.05
CA SER A 99 -11.93 -4.85 20.17
C SER A 99 -11.20 -6.17 19.97
N THR A 100 -11.95 -7.24 19.65
CA THR A 100 -11.37 -8.55 19.35
C THR A 100 -10.48 -8.49 18.09
N LEU A 101 -10.92 -7.76 17.05
CA LEU A 101 -10.14 -7.58 15.82
C LEU A 101 -8.78 -6.91 16.09
N VAL A 102 -8.77 -5.79 16.81
CA VAL A 102 -7.55 -5.03 17.11
C VAL A 102 -6.62 -5.84 18.04
N ASN A 103 -7.17 -6.61 18.98
CA ASN A 103 -6.37 -7.52 19.82
C ASN A 103 -5.70 -8.63 19.01
N SER A 104 -6.42 -9.23 18.06
CA SER A 104 -5.85 -10.22 17.13
C SER A 104 -4.72 -9.60 16.31
N LEU A 105 -4.95 -8.44 15.68
CA LEU A 105 -3.93 -7.75 14.88
C LEU A 105 -2.72 -7.34 15.70
N SER A 106 -2.91 -6.89 16.95
CA SER A 106 -1.79 -6.51 17.84
C SER A 106 -0.91 -7.71 18.17
N THR A 107 -1.52 -8.88 18.36
CA THR A 107 -0.83 -10.15 18.61
C THR A 107 -0.09 -10.62 17.35
N ASP A 108 -0.78 -10.65 16.20
CA ASP A 108 -0.23 -11.10 14.91
C ASP A 108 0.95 -10.20 14.46
N GLN A 109 0.83 -8.90 14.69
CA GLN A 109 1.87 -7.92 14.36
C GLN A 109 2.96 -7.82 15.43
N LYS A 110 2.81 -8.50 16.58
CA LYS A 110 3.75 -8.47 17.71
C LYS A 110 4.05 -7.04 18.17
N VAL A 111 3.01 -6.21 18.19
CA VAL A 111 3.09 -4.78 18.56
C VAL A 111 2.60 -4.63 20.00
N SER A 112 3.47 -4.14 20.90
CA SER A 112 3.04 -3.79 22.25
C SER A 112 2.37 -2.40 22.28
N HIS A 113 1.46 -2.21 23.23
CA HIS A 113 0.81 -0.92 23.49
C HIS A 113 1.84 0.21 23.74
N THR A 114 2.98 -0.11 24.36
CA THR A 114 4.06 0.85 24.66
C THR A 114 4.78 1.39 23.42
N HIS A 115 4.74 0.66 22.30
CA HIS A 115 5.40 1.06 21.05
C HIS A 115 4.42 1.47 19.95
N PHE A 116 3.12 1.52 20.26
CA PHE A 116 2.06 1.81 19.30
C PHE A 116 2.33 3.06 18.46
N ILE A 117 2.67 4.20 19.11
CA ILE A 117 2.89 5.48 18.41
C ILE A 117 4.00 5.35 17.35
N TRP A 118 5.10 4.70 17.69
CA TRP A 118 6.23 4.53 16.76
C TRP A 118 5.88 3.62 15.59
N VAL A 119 5.15 2.53 15.86
CA VAL A 119 4.67 1.62 14.82
C VAL A 119 3.65 2.33 13.93
N ALA A 120 2.71 3.07 14.49
CA ALA A 120 1.70 3.85 13.76
C ALA A 120 2.34 4.90 12.85
N LEU A 121 3.35 5.63 13.34
CA LEU A 121 4.13 6.56 12.52
C LEU A 121 4.89 5.82 11.41
N TYR A 122 5.55 4.70 11.71
CA TYR A 122 6.24 3.95 10.67
C TYR A 122 5.28 3.40 9.60
N ILE A 123 4.13 2.85 9.99
CA ILE A 123 3.09 2.39 9.06
C ILE A 123 2.70 3.55 8.15
N SER A 124 2.29 4.66 8.76
CA SER A 124 1.71 5.79 8.03
C SER A 124 2.69 6.46 7.09
N PHE A 125 3.96 6.60 7.48
CA PHE A 125 4.95 7.34 6.69
C PHE A 125 5.90 6.44 5.91
N GLY A 126 6.51 5.45 6.56
CA GLY A 126 7.57 4.62 6.00
C GLY A 126 7.03 3.45 5.17
N ASN A 127 6.17 2.63 5.78
CA ASN A 127 5.59 1.47 5.12
C ASN A 127 4.76 1.89 3.90
N SER A 128 3.87 2.88 4.06
CA SER A 128 3.07 3.41 2.96
C SER A 128 3.92 3.92 1.79
N LEU A 129 5.08 4.55 2.06
CA LEU A 129 5.99 5.00 1.00
C LEU A 129 6.61 3.83 0.23
N LEU A 130 6.99 2.75 0.93
CA LEU A 130 7.47 1.52 0.29
C LEU A 130 6.39 0.88 -0.59
N GLU A 131 5.14 0.91 -0.13
CA GLU A 131 3.99 0.44 -0.90
C GLU A 131 3.74 1.31 -2.13
N GLU A 132 3.69 2.63 -1.99
CA GLU A 132 3.52 3.52 -3.14
C GLU A 132 4.68 3.38 -4.13
N PHE A 133 5.90 3.12 -3.66
CA PHE A 133 7.03 2.81 -4.55
C PHE A 133 6.76 1.53 -5.36
N LEU A 134 6.36 0.42 -4.73
CA LEU A 134 6.12 -0.82 -5.47
C LEU A 134 4.88 -0.70 -6.38
N PHE A 135 3.75 -0.26 -5.83
CA PHE A 135 2.46 -0.31 -6.51
C PHE A 135 2.25 0.87 -7.45
N ARG A 136 2.67 2.09 -7.11
CA ARG A 136 2.51 3.25 -8.00
C ARG A 136 3.71 3.53 -8.84
N PHE A 137 4.91 3.54 -8.27
CA PHE A 137 6.08 3.83 -9.09
C PHE A 137 6.38 2.67 -10.04
N VAL A 138 6.58 1.44 -9.54
CA VAL A 138 6.97 0.30 -10.37
C VAL A 138 5.78 -0.28 -11.15
N ALA A 139 4.72 -0.71 -10.45
CA ALA A 139 3.60 -1.43 -11.05
C ALA A 139 2.64 -0.55 -11.87
N PHE A 140 2.70 0.78 -11.71
CA PHE A 140 1.85 1.72 -12.45
C PHE A 140 2.65 2.68 -13.34
N LEU A 141 3.29 3.71 -12.80
CA LEU A 141 3.96 4.77 -13.58
C LEU A 141 5.05 4.21 -14.50
N HIS A 142 5.92 3.35 -13.99
CA HIS A 142 7.02 2.78 -14.77
C HIS A 142 6.52 1.71 -15.75
N LEU A 143 5.61 0.82 -15.32
CA LEU A 143 5.02 -0.20 -16.19
C LEU A 143 4.16 0.40 -17.32
N SER A 144 3.54 1.57 -17.11
CA SER A 144 2.71 2.26 -18.11
C SER A 144 3.46 2.63 -19.40
N LYS A 145 4.80 2.67 -19.35
CA LYS A 145 5.66 2.87 -20.52
C LYS A 145 5.63 1.69 -21.50
N TYR A 146 5.19 0.52 -21.05
CA TYR A 146 5.31 -0.75 -21.78
C TYR A 146 3.98 -1.49 -21.98
N THR A 147 2.86 -0.96 -21.49
CA THR A 147 1.54 -1.58 -21.61
C THR A 147 0.42 -0.54 -21.57
N THR A 148 -0.83 -0.96 -21.75
CA THR A 148 -1.97 -0.05 -21.80
C THR A 148 -2.32 0.52 -20.43
N LYS A 149 -2.88 1.74 -20.40
CA LYS A 149 -3.34 2.40 -19.17
C LYS A 149 -4.33 1.53 -18.39
N LYS A 150 -5.35 0.99 -19.06
CA LYS A 150 -6.36 0.12 -18.43
C LYS A 150 -5.72 -1.07 -17.70
N ALA A 151 -4.73 -1.70 -18.33
CA ALA A 151 -4.03 -2.83 -17.74
C ALA A 151 -3.23 -2.45 -16.48
N VAL A 152 -2.49 -1.33 -16.49
CA VAL A 152 -1.72 -0.91 -15.30
C VAL A 152 -2.60 -0.40 -14.17
N TYR A 153 -3.72 0.27 -14.47
CA TYR A 153 -4.71 0.66 -13.45
C TYR A 153 -5.23 -0.58 -12.74
N PHE A 154 -5.73 -1.55 -13.50
CA PHE A 154 -6.26 -2.80 -12.95
C PHE A 154 -5.17 -3.58 -12.18
N PHE A 155 -4.01 -3.81 -12.80
CA PHE A 155 -2.92 -4.58 -12.21
C PHE A 155 -2.46 -3.99 -10.88
N SER A 156 -2.14 -2.69 -10.86
CA SER A 156 -1.63 -2.02 -9.66
C SER A 156 -2.67 -1.95 -8.54
N SER A 157 -3.92 -1.58 -8.84
CA SER A 157 -4.97 -1.45 -7.82
C SER A 157 -5.43 -2.80 -7.26
N CYS A 158 -5.62 -3.81 -8.11
CA CYS A 158 -6.03 -5.14 -7.66
C CYS A 158 -4.91 -5.85 -6.91
N LEU A 159 -3.66 -5.78 -7.38
CA LEU A 159 -2.55 -6.44 -6.68
C LEU A 159 -2.28 -5.79 -5.32
N PHE A 160 -2.43 -4.46 -5.21
CA PHE A 160 -2.40 -3.75 -3.93
C PHE A 160 -3.45 -4.31 -2.96
N ALA A 161 -4.71 -4.42 -3.38
CA ALA A 161 -5.76 -4.99 -2.54
C ALA A 161 -5.50 -6.46 -2.17
N LEU A 162 -5.12 -7.29 -3.14
CA LEU A 162 -4.86 -8.72 -2.91
C LEU A 162 -3.67 -8.96 -1.97
N TYR A 163 -2.61 -8.15 -2.07
CA TYR A 163 -1.47 -8.24 -1.15
C TYR A 163 -1.88 -8.05 0.31
N HIS A 164 -2.87 -7.19 0.59
CA HIS A 164 -3.34 -6.95 1.95
C HIS A 164 -4.02 -8.16 2.57
N ILE A 165 -4.51 -9.14 1.80
CA ILE A 165 -5.05 -10.40 2.35
C ILE A 165 -4.02 -11.08 3.26
N ALA A 166 -2.73 -11.00 2.93
CA ALA A 166 -1.68 -11.58 3.76
C ALA A 166 -1.56 -10.92 5.14
N MET A 167 -1.94 -9.65 5.28
CA MET A 167 -1.85 -8.89 6.53
C MET A 167 -3.14 -8.92 7.35
N ILE A 168 -4.31 -8.94 6.70
CA ILE A 168 -5.61 -8.79 7.38
C ILE A 168 -6.54 -10.00 7.25
N GLY A 169 -6.21 -10.96 6.39
CA GLY A 169 -7.13 -12.03 5.98
C GLY A 169 -7.49 -13.02 7.08
N SER A 170 -6.57 -13.32 8.00
CA SER A 170 -6.81 -14.22 9.14
C SER A 170 -7.64 -13.56 10.24
N SER A 171 -7.46 -12.25 10.45
CA SER A 171 -8.08 -11.52 11.56
C SER A 171 -9.45 -10.95 11.20
N PHE A 172 -9.69 -10.60 9.93
CA PHE A 172 -10.94 -9.94 9.52
C PHE A 172 -12.08 -10.95 9.28
N PRO A 173 -13.29 -10.71 9.83
CA PRO A 173 -14.49 -11.43 9.40
C PRO A 173 -14.71 -11.29 7.89
N VAL A 174 -15.14 -12.37 7.22
CA VAL A 174 -15.25 -12.41 5.74
C VAL A 174 -16.01 -11.21 5.14
N PRO A 175 -17.18 -10.76 5.67
CA PRO A 175 -17.85 -9.59 5.11
C PRO A 175 -17.02 -8.30 5.22
N LEU A 176 -16.33 -8.10 6.33
CA LEU A 176 -15.46 -6.94 6.56
C LEU A 176 -14.21 -7.01 5.68
N LEU A 177 -13.64 -8.21 5.50
CA LEU A 177 -12.52 -8.43 4.58
C LEU A 177 -12.90 -8.05 3.15
N LEU A 178 -14.06 -8.52 2.65
CA LEU A 178 -14.52 -8.19 1.30
C LEU A 178 -14.75 -6.68 1.14
N LEU A 179 -15.36 -6.03 2.13
CA LEU A 179 -15.54 -4.57 2.14
C LEU A 179 -14.19 -3.84 2.09
N ALA A 180 -13.22 -4.27 2.91
CA ALA A 180 -11.87 -3.72 2.93
C ALA A 180 -11.15 -3.90 1.58
N LEU A 181 -11.25 -5.08 0.95
CA LEU A 181 -10.62 -5.34 -0.36
C LEU A 181 -11.21 -4.48 -1.48
N VAL A 182 -12.54 -4.27 -1.49
CA VAL A 182 -13.18 -3.34 -2.43
C VAL A 182 -12.69 -1.91 -2.17
N GLY A 183 -12.65 -1.49 -0.90
CA GLY A 183 -12.12 -0.18 -0.50
C GLY A 183 -10.66 0.02 -0.94
N LEU A 184 -9.79 -0.96 -0.71
CA LEU A 184 -8.38 -0.94 -1.13
C LEU A 184 -8.22 -0.90 -2.65
N ALA A 185 -9.03 -1.65 -3.40
CA ALA A 185 -8.99 -1.64 -4.86
C ALA A 185 -9.43 -0.28 -5.42
N VAL A 186 -10.51 0.30 -4.88
CA VAL A 186 -11.00 1.64 -5.26
C VAL A 186 -9.98 2.71 -4.87
N GLY A 187 -9.47 2.67 -3.64
CA GLY A 187 -8.43 3.57 -3.15
C GLY A 187 -7.17 3.50 -4.01
N GLY A 188 -6.71 2.30 -4.35
CA GLY A 188 -5.60 2.10 -5.26
C GLY A 188 -5.85 2.66 -6.67
N ALA A 189 -7.09 2.66 -7.16
CA ALA A 189 -7.44 3.28 -8.44
C ALA A 189 -7.43 4.82 -8.35
N ILE A 190 -7.88 5.39 -7.23
CA ILE A 190 -7.77 6.83 -6.93
C ILE A 190 -6.31 7.24 -6.87
N PHE A 191 -5.45 6.45 -6.21
CA PHE A 191 -4.01 6.71 -6.10
C PHE A 191 -3.34 6.72 -7.49
N ASN A 192 -3.63 5.72 -8.32
CA ASN A 192 -3.18 5.70 -9.72
C ASN A 192 -3.64 6.95 -10.49
N TYR A 193 -4.88 7.40 -10.28
CA TYR A 193 -5.41 8.59 -10.94
C TYR A 193 -4.67 9.88 -10.57
N VAL A 194 -4.45 10.13 -9.27
CA VAL A 194 -3.75 11.35 -8.84
C VAL A 194 -2.27 11.34 -9.25
N ASP A 195 -1.64 10.16 -9.23
CA ASP A 195 -0.24 10.01 -9.64
C ASP A 195 -0.06 10.12 -11.15
N GLU A 196 -1.06 9.70 -11.95
CA GLU A 196 -1.04 9.96 -13.40
C GLU A 196 -1.05 11.47 -13.68
N LYS A 197 -1.89 12.22 -12.97
CA LYS A 197 -2.00 13.69 -13.12
C LYS A 197 -0.75 14.41 -12.63
N GLY A 198 -0.20 14.00 -11.49
CA GLY A 198 0.99 14.60 -10.88
C GLY A 198 2.30 14.11 -11.47
N ARG A 199 2.28 12.96 -12.16
CA ARG A 199 3.45 12.19 -12.61
C ARG A 199 4.41 11.81 -11.49
N THR A 200 3.94 11.80 -10.23
CA THR A 200 4.71 11.62 -8.99
C THR A 200 3.96 10.71 -8.04
N ILE A 201 4.65 9.92 -7.24
CA ILE A 201 4.01 9.08 -6.19
C ILE A 201 3.72 9.83 -4.90
N TYR A 202 4.19 11.07 -4.76
CA TYR A 202 3.91 11.84 -3.55
C TYR A 202 2.45 12.28 -3.47
N TYR A 203 1.70 12.25 -4.57
CA TYR A 203 0.29 12.62 -4.56
C TYR A 203 -0.54 11.54 -3.86
N SER A 204 -0.41 10.30 -4.31
CA SER A 204 -0.98 9.14 -3.64
C SER A 204 -0.44 8.94 -2.23
N TRP A 205 0.87 9.08 -2.00
CA TRP A 205 1.46 8.92 -0.66
C TRP A 205 0.85 9.85 0.37
N ILE A 206 0.60 11.12 0.02
CA ILE A 206 -0.10 12.06 0.92
C ILE A 206 -1.48 11.53 1.29
N ILE A 207 -2.25 11.04 0.33
CA ILE A 207 -3.61 10.53 0.58
C ILE A 207 -3.55 9.20 1.36
N HIS A 208 -2.58 8.33 1.05
CA HIS A 208 -2.35 7.06 1.75
C HIS A 208 -2.08 7.31 3.23
N MET A 209 -1.25 8.30 3.59
CA MET A 209 -1.04 8.68 5.00
C MET A 209 -2.37 8.92 5.74
N PHE A 210 -3.36 9.56 5.12
CA PHE A 210 -4.67 9.77 5.75
C PHE A 210 -5.50 8.49 5.87
N ALA A 211 -5.38 7.56 4.92
CA ALA A 211 -6.00 6.25 5.06
C ALA A 211 -5.39 5.51 6.27
N ASP A 212 -4.07 5.51 6.39
CA ASP A 212 -3.37 4.90 7.53
C ASP A 212 -3.71 5.59 8.84
N PHE A 213 -3.79 6.93 8.88
CA PHE A 213 -4.21 7.66 10.07
C PHE A 213 -5.61 7.25 10.53
N ALA A 214 -6.54 6.96 9.62
CA ALA A 214 -7.87 6.47 9.98
C ALA A 214 -7.79 5.08 10.62
N ILE A 215 -7.03 4.15 10.02
CA ILE A 215 -6.85 2.80 10.56
C ILE A 215 -6.12 2.85 11.92
N MET A 216 -5.09 3.68 12.06
CA MET A 216 -4.38 3.87 13.33
C MET A 216 -5.26 4.55 14.37
N THR A 217 -6.18 5.44 13.98
CA THR A 217 -7.17 6.01 14.90
C THR A 217 -8.10 4.91 15.43
N ILE A 218 -8.62 4.05 14.55
CA ILE A 218 -9.48 2.92 14.95
C ILE A 218 -8.70 1.99 15.89
N TRP A 219 -7.45 1.67 15.57
CA TRP A 219 -6.59 0.86 16.44
C TRP A 219 -6.43 1.53 17.82
N TYR A 220 -6.09 2.82 17.85
CA TYR A 220 -5.89 3.57 19.09
C TYR A 220 -7.13 3.57 20.01
N LEU A 221 -8.34 3.58 19.43
CA LEU A 221 -9.59 3.56 20.19
C LEU A 221 -9.87 2.22 20.91
N HIS A 222 -9.13 1.16 20.58
CA HIS A 222 -9.37 -0.21 21.08
C HIS A 222 -8.13 -0.83 21.75
N ILE A 223 -7.13 -0.02 22.08
CA ILE A 223 -5.96 -0.40 22.88
C ILE A 223 -5.98 0.28 24.25
#